data_AF-A0ABC8EHD8-F1
#
_entry.id   AF-A0ABC8EHD8-F1
#
_cell.length_a   1.000
_cell.length_b   1.000
_cell.length_c   1.000
_cell.angle_alpha   90.00
_cell.angle_beta   90.00
_cell.angle_gamma   90.00
#
_symmetry.space_group_name_H-M   'P 1'
#
loop_
_entity.id
_entity.type
_entity.pdbx_description
1 polymer ?
#
loop_
_entity_poly.entity_id
_entity_poly.type
_entity_poly.pdbx_seq_one_letter_code
_entity_poly.pdbx_strand_id
1 'polypeptide(L)' 'MKVSEIRDILKAELIVGEEQLDEEVVGGGGADLMEDILAAVAKGAVLLTGLTSDDVIRTARVAGVFT' A
#
# COMPACT_ATOMS: atom_id res chain seq x y z
N MET A 1 -12.03 -4.54 -2.07
CA MET A 1 -11.81 -4.43 -3.53
C MET A 1 -10.52 -5.14 -3.84
N LYS A 2 -10.36 -5.68 -5.03
CA LYS A 2 -9.12 -6.37 -5.39
C LYS A 2 -7.99 -5.39 -5.69
N VAL A 3 -6.76 -5.82 -5.43
CA VAL A 3 -5.55 -5.06 -5.81
C VAL A 3 -5.52 -4.77 -7.32
N SER A 4 -5.95 -5.72 -8.15
CA SER A 4 -6.12 -5.54 -9.60
C SER A 4 -7.04 -4.38 -9.97
N GLU A 5 -8.17 -4.22 -9.26
CA GLU A 5 -9.09 -3.11 -9.50
C GLU A 5 -8.45 -1.76 -9.17
N ILE A 6 -7.65 -1.70 -8.10
CA ILE A 6 -6.92 -0.48 -7.71
C ILE A 6 -5.89 -0.10 -8.77
N ARG A 7 -5.10 -1.07 -9.24
CA ARG A 7 -4.13 -0.86 -10.33
C ARG A 7 -4.81 -0.26 -11.54
N ASP A 8 -5.95 -0.83 -11.95
CA ASP A 8 -6.68 -0.39 -13.14
C ASP A 8 -7.27 1.02 -12.97
N ILE A 9 -7.82 1.34 -11.80
CA ILE A 9 -8.35 2.68 -11.48
C ILE A 9 -7.24 3.74 -11.49
N LEU A 10 -6.11 3.44 -10.85
CA LEU A 10 -4.98 4.36 -10.75
C LEU A 10 -4.14 4.41 -12.03
N LYS A 11 -4.38 3.48 -12.97
CA LYS A 11 -3.52 3.26 -14.14
C LYS A 11 -2.06 3.04 -13.72
N ALA A 12 -1.89 2.29 -12.63
CA ALA A 12 -0.59 2.04 -12.02
C ALA A 12 0.21 1.00 -12.81
N GLU A 13 1.54 1.15 -12.76
CA GLU A 13 2.46 0.13 -13.22
C GLU A 13 2.74 -0.84 -12.05
N LEU A 14 2.54 -2.13 -12.30
CA LEU A 14 2.90 -3.15 -11.32
C LEU A 14 4.39 -3.45 -11.43
N ILE A 15 5.14 -3.19 -10.36
CA ILE A 15 6.58 -3.46 -10.31
C ILE A 15 6.85 -4.90 -9.84
N VAL A 16 6.11 -5.37 -8.84
CA VAL A 16 6.19 -6.71 -8.23
C VAL A 16 4.83 -7.14 -7.67
N GLY A 17 4.65 -8.43 -7.34
CA GLY A 17 3.46 -8.91 -6.63
C GLY A 17 2.28 -9.28 -7.55
N GLU A 18 2.54 -9.80 -8.75
CA GLU A 18 1.49 -10.31 -9.66
C GLU A 18 0.58 -11.34 -8.97
N GLU A 19 1.16 -12.16 -8.09
CA GLU A 19 0.45 -13.16 -7.30
C GLU A 19 -0.57 -12.56 -6.29
N GLN A 20 -0.49 -11.25 -6.03
CA GLN A 20 -1.31 -10.54 -5.05
C GLN A 20 -2.48 -9.78 -5.68
N LEU A 21 -2.61 -9.79 -7.01
CA LEU A 21 -3.63 -9.03 -7.74
C LEU A 21 -5.08 -9.41 -7.38
N ASP A 22 -5.29 -10.62 -6.87
CA ASP A 22 -6.59 -11.13 -6.43
C ASP A 22 -6.85 -10.89 -4.93
N GLU A 23 -5.90 -10.34 -4.17
CA GLU A 23 -6.08 -10.05 -2.75
C GLU A 23 -7.11 -8.93 -2.53
N GLU A 24 -7.95 -9.12 -1.50
CA GLU A 24 -8.93 -8.13 -1.06
C GLU A 24 -8.28 -7.13 -0.10
N VAL A 25 -8.43 -5.84 -0.42
CA VAL A 25 -7.98 -4.73 0.42
C VAL A 25 -9.16 -4.06 1.10
N VAL A 26 -8.98 -3.78 2.40
CA VAL A 26 -10.05 -3.29 3.30
C VAL A 26 -10.25 -1.78 3.22
N GLY A 27 -9.32 -1.07 2.58
CA GLY A 27 -9.34 0.38 2.39
C GLY A 27 -8.04 0.89 1.79
N GLY A 28 -7.89 2.21 1.74
CA GLY A 28 -6.66 2.87 1.32
C GLY A 28 -6.46 4.19 2.05
N GLY A 29 -5.20 4.59 2.26
CA GLY A 29 -4.84 5.81 2.97
C GLY A 29 -3.56 6.44 2.40
N GLY A 30 -3.49 7.77 2.44
CA GLY A 30 -2.30 8.52 2.06
C GLY A 30 -1.44 8.86 3.28
N ALA A 31 -0.12 8.74 3.16
CA ALA A 31 0.82 9.20 4.19
C ALA A 31 2.11 9.74 3.57
N ASP A 32 2.66 10.82 4.13
CA ASP A 32 3.90 11.46 3.71
C ASP A 32 4.98 11.48 4.80
N LEU A 33 4.66 11.04 6.02
CA LEU A 33 5.60 10.82 7.11
C LEU A 33 5.61 9.34 7.54
N MET A 34 6.76 8.86 8.00
CA MET A 34 6.87 7.47 8.50
C MET A 34 5.99 7.24 9.74
N GLU A 35 5.83 8.27 10.58
CA GLU A 35 4.95 8.22 11.76
C GLU A 35 3.48 8.06 11.36
N ASP A 36 3.06 8.66 10.25
CA ASP A 36 1.71 8.48 9.70
C ASP A 36 1.51 7.07 9.14
N ILE A 37 2.53 6.48 8.50
CA ILE A 37 2.47 5.08 8.03
C ILE A 37 2.31 4.13 9.23
N LEU A 38 3.00 4.39 10.34
CA LEU A 38 2.88 3.57 11.56
C LEU A 38 1.55 3.80 12.29
N ALA A 39 1.05 5.04 12.29
CA ALA A 39 -0.23 5.40 12.88
C ALA A 39 -1.43 4.95 12.03
N ALA A 40 -1.23 4.70 10.74
CA ALA A 40 -2.21 4.13 9.81
C ALA A 40 -2.48 2.66 10.17
N VAL A 41 -3.14 2.43 11.30
CA VAL A 41 -3.62 1.13 11.77
C VAL A 41 -4.86 0.75 10.95
N ALA A 42 -4.62 0.42 9.69
CA ALA A 42 -5.59 -0.23 8.82
C ALA A 42 -4.91 -1.42 8.17
N LYS A 43 -4.62 -2.45 8.99
CA LYS A 43 -4.02 -3.70 8.51
C LYS A 43 -4.80 -4.22 7.30
N GLY A 44 -4.10 -4.48 6.21
CA GLY A 44 -4.71 -4.89 4.93
C GLY A 44 -5.28 -3.74 4.09
N ALA A 45 -4.93 -2.49 4.37
CA ALA A 45 -5.20 -1.34 3.50
C ALA A 45 -4.03 -1.06 2.54
N VAL A 46 -4.29 -0.31 1.48
CA VAL A 46 -3.26 0.19 0.55
C VAL A 46 -2.68 1.52 1.03
N LEU A 47 -1.36 1.64 1.02
CA LEU A 47 -0.63 2.87 1.27
C LEU A 47 -0.39 3.65 -0.02
N LEU A 48 -0.83 4.90 -0.07
CA LEU A 48 -0.52 5.85 -1.14
C LEU A 48 0.51 6.86 -0.62
N THR A 49 1.71 6.89 -1.18
CA THR A 49 2.77 7.80 -0.70
C THR A 49 3.65 8.29 -1.83
N GLY A 50 4.19 9.50 -1.66
CA GLY A 50 5.23 10.05 -2.52
C GLY A 50 6.65 9.76 -2.01
N LEU A 51 6.79 9.10 -0.86
CA LEU A 51 8.09 8.72 -0.32
C LEU A 51 8.67 7.52 -1.08
N THR A 52 9.95 7.59 -1.46
CA THR A 52 10.60 6.58 -2.31
C THR A 52 11.80 5.91 -1.64
N SER A 53 11.96 6.04 -0.32
CA SER A 53 13.05 5.39 0.41
C SER A 53 12.71 3.95 0.80
N ASP A 54 13.73 3.10 0.94
CA ASP A 54 13.57 1.71 1.38
C ASP A 54 12.88 1.60 2.76
N ASP A 55 13.10 2.59 3.62
CA ASP A 55 12.49 2.66 4.94
C ASP A 55 10.95 2.71 4.87
N VAL A 56 10.36 3.24 3.80
CA VAL A 56 8.91 3.25 3.59
C VAL A 56 8.38 1.83 3.47
N ILE A 57 9.04 0.99 2.67
CA ILE A 57 8.64 -0.41 2.45
C ILE A 57 8.75 -1.20 3.76
N ARG A 58 9.83 -0.99 4.53
CA ARG A 58 10.00 -1.62 5.84
C ARG A 58 8.92 -1.21 6.82
N THR A 59 8.62 0.08 6.86
CA THR A 59 7.61 0.67 7.75
C THR A 59 6.22 0.17 7.40
N ALA A 60 5.87 0.17 6.11
CA ALA A 60 4.60 -0.36 5.61
C ALA A 60 4.41 -1.84 5.98
N ARG A 61 5.47 -2.64 5.86
CA ARG A 61 5.45 -4.05 6.30
C ARG A 61 5.23 -4.20 7.80
N VAL A 62 5.80 -3.32 8.63
CA VAL A 62 5.59 -3.31 10.09
C VAL A 62 4.15 -2.89 10.43
N ALA A 63 3.62 -1.88 9.73
CA ALA A 63 2.23 -1.42 9.88
C ALA A 63 1.20 -2.43 9.35
N GLY A 64 1.62 -3.33 8.47
CA GLY A 64 0.76 -4.36 7.87
C GLY A 64 -0.14 -3.81 6.76
N VAL A 65 0.35 -2.83 6.00
CA VAL A 65 -0.33 -2.25 4.83
C VAL A 65 0.33 -2.72 3.54
N PHE A 66 -0.43 -2.75 2.45
CA PHE A 66 0.04 -3.04 1.10
C PHE A 66 0.70 -1.80 0.49
N THR A 67 1.75 -2.01 -0.31
CA THR A 67 2.49 -0.97 -1.05
C THR A 67 2.49 -1.28 -2.53
#